data_AF-F3ZDG2-F1
#
_entry.id   AF-F3ZDG2-F1
#
_cell.length_a   1.000
_cell.length_b   1.000
_cell.length_c   1.000
_cell.angle_alpha   90.00
_cell.angle_beta   90.00
_cell.angle_gamma   90.00
#
_symmetry.space_group_name_H-M   'P 1'
#
loop_
_entity.id
_entity.type
_entity.pdbx_description
1 polymer ?
#
loop_
_entity_poly.entity_id
_entity_poly.type
_entity_poly.pdbx_seq_one_letter_code
_entity_poly.pdbx_strand_id
1 'polypeptide(L)'
;MTRELTAAQRRVMEAAEPVTGRLRGPAAVLDRLVKLGLAFRHPRPPHDCFLTPAGQRARTAPPAPPASPEPAPRPATADGVFAARTGEETEPPADPATRAREVHAAWQGLLELRRMTRADGDMGRPCAWERAHLVRAAALALEAAGRVPALAGRGGYVVGESPQPEAVEVRVRGASRASGARSEAGRGAGAPRAEAGKGRRPEVGTGEAAQAPGAGVAGIGAAGTAAAPGAGGAVTDPGRELALCAGALEAAGWQVSEHGDRRGGRVVIASPPRR
;
A
#
# COMPACT_ATOMS: atom_id res chain seq x y z
N MET A 1 -4.41 30.69 -21.51
CA MET A 1 -5.61 31.47 -21.91
C MET A 1 -6.88 30.66 -21.68
N THR A 2 -7.22 30.39 -20.43
CA THR A 2 -8.41 29.65 -20.03
C THR A 2 -9.62 30.56 -20.20
N ARG A 3 -10.44 30.34 -21.23
CA ARG A 3 -11.72 31.04 -21.37
C ARG A 3 -12.68 30.52 -20.32
N GLU A 4 -12.89 31.28 -19.27
CA GLU A 4 -13.87 30.95 -18.23
C GLU A 4 -15.27 30.75 -18.83
N LEU A 5 -15.97 29.73 -18.34
CA LEU A 5 -17.35 29.46 -18.74
C LEU A 5 -18.26 30.58 -18.24
N THR A 6 -19.11 31.10 -19.12
CA THR A 6 -20.10 32.14 -18.75
C THR A 6 -21.16 31.54 -17.82
N ALA A 7 -21.81 32.38 -17.01
CA ALA A 7 -22.86 31.91 -16.09
C ALA A 7 -24.00 31.15 -16.81
N ALA A 8 -24.34 31.55 -18.04
CA ALA A 8 -25.33 30.85 -18.86
C ALA A 8 -24.84 29.45 -19.32
N GLN A 9 -23.56 29.30 -19.66
CA GLN A 9 -22.96 28.01 -20.03
C GLN A 9 -22.94 27.06 -18.83
N ARG A 10 -22.52 27.54 -17.65
CA ARG A 10 -22.51 26.74 -16.42
C ARG A 10 -23.92 26.25 -16.07
N ARG A 11 -24.94 27.12 -16.09
CA ARG A 11 -26.35 26.74 -15.83
C ARG A 11 -26.86 25.65 -16.77
N VAL A 12 -26.52 25.70 -18.06
CA VAL A 12 -26.93 24.67 -19.04
C VAL A 12 -26.20 23.34 -18.83
N MET A 13 -24.94 23.36 -18.36
CA MET A 13 -24.20 22.15 -17.99
C MET A 13 -24.71 21.54 -16.67
N GLU A 14 -25.02 22.36 -15.67
CA GLU A 14 -25.60 21.93 -14.39
C GLU A 14 -26.96 21.26 -14.58
N ALA A 15 -27.80 21.82 -15.45
CA ALA A 15 -29.12 21.29 -15.80
C ALA A 15 -29.09 20.09 -16.77
N ALA A 16 -27.91 19.55 -17.11
CA ALA A 16 -27.81 18.39 -17.99
C ALA A 16 -28.42 17.13 -17.37
N GLU A 17 -29.09 16.32 -18.19
CA GLU A 17 -29.77 15.10 -17.74
C GLU A 17 -28.78 14.15 -17.03
N PRO A 18 -29.05 13.69 -15.78
CA PRO A 18 -28.01 13.06 -14.94
C PRO A 18 -27.41 11.77 -15.50
N VAL A 19 -28.21 10.96 -16.20
CA VAL A 19 -27.82 9.63 -16.69
C VAL A 19 -27.25 9.68 -18.11
N THR A 20 -27.82 10.50 -18.98
CA THR A 20 -27.48 10.56 -20.42
C THR A 20 -26.50 11.70 -20.75
N GLY A 21 -26.35 12.69 -19.87
CA GLY A 21 -25.61 13.92 -20.15
C GLY A 21 -26.28 14.81 -21.22
N ARG A 22 -27.56 14.59 -21.56
CA ARG A 22 -28.28 15.40 -22.56
C ARG A 22 -28.44 16.84 -22.10
N LEU A 23 -28.11 17.77 -22.98
CA LEU A 23 -28.21 19.21 -22.76
C LEU A 23 -29.49 19.77 -23.41
N ARG A 24 -30.16 20.67 -22.70
CA ARG A 24 -31.28 21.47 -23.23
C ARG A 24 -31.02 22.94 -22.93
N GLY A 25 -31.26 23.81 -23.91
CA GLY A 25 -31.03 25.25 -23.76
C GLY A 25 -30.95 25.98 -25.10
N PRO A 26 -30.66 27.30 -25.08
CA PRO A 26 -30.56 28.10 -26.30
C PRO A 26 -29.47 27.60 -27.24
N ALA A 27 -29.76 27.50 -28.53
CA ALA A 27 -28.85 26.93 -29.54
C ALA A 27 -27.44 27.56 -29.50
N ALA A 28 -27.35 28.88 -29.38
CA ALA A 28 -26.07 29.60 -29.27
C ALA A 28 -25.20 29.18 -28.07
N VAL A 29 -25.81 28.77 -26.95
CA VAL A 29 -25.07 28.25 -25.78
C VAL A 29 -24.56 26.84 -26.07
N LEU A 30 -25.39 25.99 -26.68
CA LEU A 30 -25.03 24.64 -27.08
C LEU A 30 -23.91 24.64 -28.15
N ASP A 31 -24.03 25.47 -29.19
CA ASP A 31 -22.98 25.68 -30.20
C ASP A 31 -21.67 26.15 -29.58
N ARG A 32 -21.74 26.99 -28.52
CA ARG A 32 -20.53 27.44 -27.83
C ARG A 32 -19.90 26.35 -26.98
N LEU A 33 -20.69 25.50 -26.31
CA LEU A 33 -20.20 24.33 -25.58
C LEU A 33 -19.56 23.29 -26.52
N VAL A 34 -20.13 23.09 -27.71
CA VAL A 34 -19.55 22.24 -28.77
C VAL A 34 -18.22 22.81 -29.26
N LYS A 35 -18.14 24.12 -29.54
CA LYS A 35 -16.89 24.80 -29.92
C LYS A 35 -15.82 24.81 -28.81
N LEU A 36 -16.19 24.53 -27.57
CA LEU A 36 -15.27 24.37 -26.43
C LEU A 36 -14.91 22.90 -26.16
N GLY A 37 -15.42 21.94 -26.94
CA GLY A 37 -15.20 20.50 -26.75
C GLY A 37 -15.90 19.89 -25.51
N LEU A 38 -16.80 20.65 -24.87
CA LEU A 38 -17.52 20.24 -23.66
C LEU A 38 -18.85 19.54 -23.98
N ALA A 39 -19.36 19.72 -25.21
CA ALA A 39 -20.52 19.03 -25.73
C ALA A 39 -20.24 18.49 -27.14
N PHE A 40 -21.02 17.51 -27.59
CA PHE A 40 -21.08 17.08 -28.98
C PHE A 40 -22.54 17.03 -29.46
N ARG A 41 -22.73 17.11 -30.78
CA ARG A 41 -24.04 16.95 -31.43
C ARG A 41 -24.19 15.53 -31.95
N HIS A 42 -25.34 14.92 -31.70
CA HIS A 42 -25.63 13.59 -32.20
C HIS A 42 -25.86 13.62 -33.74
N PRO A 43 -25.30 12.67 -34.51
CA PRO A 43 -25.39 12.69 -35.98
C PRO A 43 -26.78 12.33 -36.53
N ARG A 44 -27.64 11.66 -35.75
CA ARG A 44 -29.04 11.45 -36.14
C ARG A 44 -29.90 12.67 -35.73
N PRO A 45 -30.88 13.08 -36.58
CA PRO A 45 -31.98 13.93 -36.15
C PRO A 45 -32.63 13.37 -34.87
N PRO A 46 -33.02 14.23 -33.90
CA PRO A 46 -33.13 15.69 -33.98
C PRO A 46 -31.85 16.47 -33.62
N HIS A 47 -30.66 15.86 -33.71
CA HIS A 47 -29.36 16.51 -33.44
C HIS A 47 -29.20 17.05 -32.01
N ASP A 48 -29.71 16.30 -31.04
CA ASP A 48 -29.53 16.56 -29.61
C ASP A 48 -28.05 16.75 -29.23
N CYS A 49 -27.83 17.64 -28.26
CA CYS A 49 -26.51 17.92 -27.70
C CYS A 49 -26.29 17.12 -26.42
N PHE A 50 -25.11 16.53 -26.26
CA PHE A 50 -24.74 15.73 -25.09
C PHE A 50 -23.38 16.17 -24.55
N LEU A 51 -23.16 16.05 -23.24
CA LEU A 51 -21.87 16.32 -22.61
C LEU A 51 -20.79 15.34 -23.12
N THR A 52 -19.58 15.86 -23.33
CA THR A 52 -18.38 15.02 -23.49
C THR A 52 -17.81 14.64 -22.11
N PRO A 53 -16.87 13.68 -22.01
CA PRO A 53 -16.14 13.44 -20.76
C PRO A 53 -15.43 14.67 -20.20
N ALA A 54 -15.02 15.62 -21.06
CA ALA A 54 -14.47 16.91 -20.62
C ALA A 54 -15.56 17.83 -20.05
N GLY A 55 -16.74 17.89 -20.68
CA GLY A 55 -17.91 18.58 -20.15
C GLY A 55 -18.39 18.02 -18.81
N GLN A 56 -18.42 16.70 -18.66
CA GLN A 56 -18.79 16.04 -17.40
C GLN A 56 -17.81 16.40 -16.28
N ARG A 57 -16.49 16.34 -16.53
CA ARG A 57 -15.49 16.79 -15.54
C ARG A 57 -15.64 18.26 -15.18
N ALA A 58 -15.92 19.12 -16.15
CA ALA A 58 -16.13 20.55 -15.92
C ALA A 58 -17.44 20.87 -15.18
N ARG A 59 -18.45 19.98 -15.23
CA ARG A 59 -19.68 20.05 -14.43
C ARG A 59 -19.42 19.62 -12.98
N THR A 60 -18.67 18.54 -12.76
CA THR A 60 -18.40 18.01 -11.40
C THR A 60 -17.24 18.67 -10.67
N ALA A 61 -16.47 19.53 -11.35
CA ALA A 61 -15.37 20.25 -10.73
C ALA A 61 -15.92 21.28 -9.72
N PRO A 62 -15.51 21.23 -8.43
CA PRO A 62 -15.92 22.25 -7.47
C PRO A 62 -15.41 23.63 -7.91
N PRO A 63 -16.12 24.73 -7.57
CA PRO A 63 -15.62 26.07 -7.84
C PRO A 63 -14.26 26.24 -7.17
N ALA A 64 -13.25 26.63 -7.95
CA ALA A 64 -11.89 26.77 -7.45
C ALA A 64 -11.87 27.78 -6.28
N PRO A 65 -11.37 27.41 -5.09
CA PRO A 65 -11.19 28.36 -4.01
C PRO A 65 -10.15 29.43 -4.41
N PRO A 66 -10.21 30.65 -3.85
CA PRO A 66 -9.22 31.68 -4.12
C PRO A 66 -7.82 31.17 -3.74
N ALA A 67 -6.82 31.51 -4.57
CA ALA A 67 -5.49 30.93 -4.52
C ALA A 67 -4.80 31.15 -3.16
N SER A 68 -4.70 30.09 -2.37
CA SER A 68 -3.62 29.93 -1.40
C SER A 68 -2.31 29.66 -2.17
N PRO A 69 -1.14 30.06 -1.64
CA PRO A 69 0.14 29.84 -2.32
C PRO A 69 0.37 28.36 -2.59
N GLU A 70 0.91 28.10 -3.78
CA GLU A 70 1.08 26.77 -4.37
C GLU A 70 1.86 25.83 -3.44
N PRO A 71 1.27 24.71 -2.97
CA PRO A 71 2.04 23.70 -2.26
C PRO A 71 3.01 23.04 -3.24
N ALA A 72 4.26 22.89 -2.81
CA ALA A 72 5.36 22.29 -3.59
C ALA A 72 4.93 20.99 -4.30
N PRO A 73 5.51 20.67 -5.48
CA PRO A 73 5.06 19.57 -6.32
C PRO A 73 5.06 18.27 -5.54
N ARG A 74 3.86 17.72 -5.31
CA ARG A 74 3.72 16.36 -4.77
C ARG A 74 4.39 15.40 -5.76
N PRO A 75 5.20 14.44 -5.30
CA PRO A 75 5.69 13.39 -6.18
C PRO A 75 4.48 12.69 -6.81
N ALA A 76 4.56 12.46 -8.12
CA ALA A 76 3.46 11.87 -8.87
C ALA A 76 3.17 10.45 -8.37
N THR A 77 2.12 10.30 -7.54
CA THR A 77 1.52 9.00 -7.27
C THR A 77 0.91 8.50 -8.57
N ALA A 78 1.54 7.49 -9.17
CA ALA A 78 1.11 6.92 -10.44
C ALA A 78 -0.39 6.55 -10.41
N ASP A 79 -1.10 6.99 -11.44
CA ASP A 79 -2.41 6.50 -11.90
C ASP A 79 -3.60 6.59 -10.93
N GLY A 80 -3.47 7.24 -9.76
CA GLY A 80 -4.59 7.37 -8.80
C GLY A 80 -5.02 6.03 -8.18
N VAL A 81 -4.16 5.02 -8.27
CA VAL A 81 -4.39 3.65 -7.81
C VAL A 81 -3.56 3.43 -6.53
N PHE A 82 -4.16 2.92 -5.46
CA PHE A 82 -3.50 2.80 -4.16
C PHE A 82 -2.19 2.00 -4.22
N ALA A 83 -1.08 2.66 -3.91
CA ALA A 83 0.24 2.06 -3.83
C ALA A 83 0.49 1.49 -2.42
N ALA A 84 0.55 0.15 -2.33
CA ALA A 84 1.00 -0.56 -1.14
C ALA A 84 2.52 -0.45 -1.00
N ARG A 85 3.01 -0.30 0.22
CA ARG A 85 4.43 -0.06 0.50
C ARG A 85 5.22 -1.34 0.62
N THR A 86 6.28 -1.45 -0.17
CA THR A 86 7.09 -2.67 -0.26
C THR A 86 8.20 -2.72 0.77
N GLY A 87 8.56 -1.62 1.44
CA GLY A 87 9.73 -1.54 2.33
C GLY A 87 11.01 -1.06 1.62
N GLU A 88 10.87 -0.54 0.41
CA GLU A 88 11.95 0.11 -0.35
C GLU A 88 11.79 1.63 -0.36
N GLU A 89 10.70 2.16 0.21
CA GLU A 89 10.44 3.58 0.35
C GLU A 89 11.38 4.24 1.37
N THR A 90 11.90 5.42 1.01
CA THR A 90 12.76 6.21 1.91
C THR A 90 11.94 7.00 2.93
N GLU A 91 10.73 7.47 2.56
CA GLU A 91 9.96 8.45 3.32
C GLU A 91 8.77 7.85 4.08
N PRO A 92 8.54 8.24 5.35
CA PRO A 92 7.36 7.87 6.12
C PRO A 92 6.07 8.45 5.51
N PRO A 93 4.86 7.99 5.90
CA PRO A 93 3.63 8.64 5.45
C PRO A 93 3.50 10.00 6.13
N ALA A 94 3.09 11.03 5.39
CA ALA A 94 2.87 12.37 5.94
C ALA A 94 1.78 12.38 7.04
N ASP A 95 0.74 11.54 6.88
CA ASP A 95 -0.23 11.24 7.92
C ASP A 95 -0.45 9.71 8.05
N PRO A 96 0.02 9.08 9.14
CA PRO A 96 -0.24 7.66 9.42
C PRO A 96 -1.72 7.29 9.55
N ALA A 97 -2.59 8.20 10.04
CA ALA A 97 -4.00 7.91 10.26
C ALA A 97 -4.79 7.89 8.95
N THR A 98 -4.51 8.83 8.04
CA THR A 98 -5.02 8.78 6.66
C THR A 98 -4.50 7.53 5.94
N ARG A 99 -3.20 7.21 6.04
CA ARG A 99 -2.64 5.98 5.44
C ARG A 99 -3.36 4.72 5.93
N ALA A 100 -3.65 4.59 7.23
CA ALA A 100 -4.37 3.44 7.77
C ALA A 100 -5.80 3.30 7.18
N ARG A 101 -6.51 4.41 6.94
CA ARG A 101 -7.82 4.41 6.28
C ARG A 101 -7.72 4.01 4.80
N GLU A 102 -6.71 4.50 4.09
CA GLU A 102 -6.47 4.14 2.69
C GLU A 102 -6.11 2.67 2.53
N VAL A 103 -5.21 2.14 3.37
CA VAL A 103 -4.86 0.71 3.45
C VAL A 103 -6.11 -0.13 3.69
N HIS A 104 -6.94 0.26 4.67
CA HIS A 104 -8.18 -0.45 4.97
C HIS A 104 -9.14 -0.45 3.77
N ALA A 105 -9.37 0.71 3.14
CA ALA A 105 -10.23 0.82 1.96
C ALA A 105 -9.72 -0.02 0.77
N ALA A 106 -8.40 0.01 0.52
CA ALA A 106 -7.78 -0.81 -0.52
C ALA A 106 -7.90 -2.31 -0.23
N TRP A 107 -7.75 -2.72 1.03
CA TRP A 107 -7.92 -4.11 1.46
C TRP A 107 -9.38 -4.58 1.32
N GLN A 108 -10.37 -3.77 1.74
CA GLN A 108 -11.79 -4.10 1.52
C GLN A 108 -12.13 -4.23 0.03
N GLY A 109 -11.61 -3.32 -0.82
CA GLY A 109 -11.76 -3.42 -2.27
C GLY A 109 -11.15 -4.69 -2.86
N LEU A 110 -10.04 -5.18 -2.30
CA LEU A 110 -9.41 -6.43 -2.71
C LEU A 110 -10.22 -7.67 -2.28
N LEU A 111 -10.76 -7.68 -1.05
CA LEU A 111 -11.64 -8.76 -0.59
C LEU A 111 -12.93 -8.82 -1.42
N GLU A 112 -13.51 -7.67 -1.77
CA GLU A 112 -14.65 -7.60 -2.68
C GLU A 112 -14.32 -8.12 -4.08
N LEU A 113 -13.12 -7.83 -4.60
CA LEU A 113 -12.64 -8.41 -5.86
C LEU A 113 -12.51 -9.94 -5.77
N ARG A 114 -12.04 -10.50 -4.65
CA ARG A 114 -12.04 -11.96 -4.42
C ARG A 114 -13.47 -12.51 -4.45
N ARG A 115 -14.40 -11.89 -3.72
CA ARG A 115 -15.82 -12.26 -3.65
C ARG A 115 -16.49 -12.25 -5.03
N MET A 116 -16.23 -11.24 -5.85
CA MET A 116 -16.83 -11.08 -7.18
C MET A 116 -16.22 -12.00 -8.25
N THR A 117 -14.94 -12.38 -8.13
CA THR A 117 -14.23 -13.15 -9.17
C THR A 117 -14.28 -14.67 -8.97
N ARG A 118 -15.02 -15.15 -7.96
CA ARG A 118 -15.15 -16.56 -7.61
C ARG A 118 -16.61 -16.95 -7.47
N ALA A 119 -16.97 -18.13 -8.02
CA ALA A 119 -18.36 -18.61 -8.02
C ALA A 119 -18.88 -18.99 -6.62
N ASP A 120 -17.99 -19.32 -5.68
CA ASP A 120 -18.28 -19.63 -4.28
C ASP A 120 -18.28 -18.38 -3.36
N GLY A 121 -17.84 -17.22 -3.87
CA GLY A 121 -17.64 -16.01 -3.09
C GLY A 121 -16.48 -16.08 -2.08
N ASP A 122 -15.60 -17.09 -2.15
CA ASP A 122 -14.51 -17.29 -1.18
C ASP A 122 -13.53 -16.11 -1.15
N MET A 123 -13.48 -15.39 -0.03
CA MET A 123 -12.52 -14.31 0.20
C MET A 123 -11.20 -14.79 0.82
N GLY A 124 -11.12 -16.06 1.24
CA GLY A 124 -9.99 -16.63 1.98
C GLY A 124 -8.77 -17.01 1.14
N ARG A 125 -8.80 -16.79 -0.19
CA ARG A 125 -7.70 -17.16 -1.10
C ARG A 125 -7.48 -16.09 -2.18
N PRO A 126 -6.22 -15.76 -2.55
CA PRO A 126 -5.94 -14.75 -3.58
C PRO A 126 -6.60 -15.01 -4.94
N CYS A 127 -7.11 -13.95 -5.56
CA CYS A 127 -7.79 -13.97 -6.87
C CYS A 127 -6.81 -13.85 -8.06
N ALA A 128 -7.33 -13.78 -9.28
CA ALA A 128 -6.52 -13.67 -10.50
C ALA A 128 -5.71 -12.37 -10.56
N TRP A 129 -6.27 -11.23 -10.13
CA TRP A 129 -5.55 -9.96 -10.09
C TRP A 129 -4.34 -9.99 -9.16
N GLU A 130 -4.45 -10.61 -7.98
CA GLU A 130 -3.35 -10.74 -7.02
C GLU A 130 -2.19 -11.58 -7.58
N ARG A 131 -2.50 -12.63 -8.34
CA ARG A 131 -1.50 -13.46 -9.03
C ARG A 131 -0.73 -12.70 -10.11
N ALA A 132 -1.34 -11.69 -10.72
CA ALA A 132 -0.68 -10.80 -11.67
C ALA A 132 0.11 -9.65 -10.98
N HIS A 133 -0.07 -9.43 -9.68
CA HIS A 133 0.51 -8.29 -8.94
C HIS A 133 1.05 -8.72 -7.57
N LEU A 134 1.77 -9.84 -7.51
CA LEU A 134 2.08 -10.56 -6.26
C LEU A 134 2.73 -9.67 -5.19
N VAL A 135 3.78 -8.93 -5.54
CA VAL A 135 4.52 -8.05 -4.61
C VAL A 135 3.59 -7.01 -3.98
N ARG A 136 2.73 -6.40 -4.80
CA ARG A 136 1.77 -5.38 -4.36
C ARG A 136 0.66 -5.98 -3.50
N ALA A 137 0.16 -7.17 -3.84
CA ALA A 137 -0.88 -7.85 -3.08
C ALA A 137 -0.36 -8.31 -1.70
N ALA A 138 0.84 -8.87 -1.64
CA ALA A 138 1.49 -9.25 -0.39
C ALA A 138 1.82 -8.04 0.50
N ALA A 139 2.35 -6.96 -0.08
CA ALA A 139 2.59 -5.70 0.63
C ALA A 139 1.29 -5.12 1.23
N LEU A 140 0.19 -5.12 0.48
CA LEU A 140 -1.11 -4.65 0.97
C LEU A 140 -1.63 -5.52 2.12
N ALA A 141 -1.50 -6.85 2.04
CA ALA A 141 -1.89 -7.76 3.11
C ALA A 141 -1.08 -7.52 4.40
N LEU A 142 0.23 -7.25 4.27
CA LEU A 142 1.10 -6.94 5.40
C LEU A 142 0.74 -5.59 6.06
N GLU A 143 0.49 -4.52 5.28
CA GLU A 143 0.00 -3.24 5.83
C GLU A 143 -1.37 -3.40 6.49
N ALA A 144 -2.29 -4.16 5.89
CA ALA A 144 -3.63 -4.41 6.45
C ALA A 144 -3.57 -5.21 7.77
N ALA A 145 -2.58 -6.08 7.93
CA ALA A 145 -2.26 -6.79 9.18
C ALA A 145 -1.42 -5.95 10.18
N GLY A 146 -1.25 -4.64 9.91
CA GLY A 146 -0.50 -3.72 10.77
C GLY A 146 1.00 -4.02 10.86
N ARG A 147 1.57 -4.75 9.89
CA ARG A 147 3.03 -4.90 9.78
C ARG A 147 3.61 -3.58 9.25
N VAL A 148 4.83 -3.24 9.67
CA VAL A 148 5.47 -1.98 9.30
C VAL A 148 6.49 -2.21 8.19
N PRO A 149 6.40 -1.52 7.03
CA PRO A 149 7.44 -1.58 6.00
C PRO A 149 8.75 -1.00 6.53
N ALA A 150 9.88 -1.54 6.08
CA ALA A 150 11.17 -0.93 6.37
C ALA A 150 11.26 0.46 5.72
N LEU A 151 11.78 1.43 6.47
CA LEU A 151 12.01 2.79 6.00
C LEU A 151 13.44 3.19 6.33
N ALA A 152 13.94 4.32 5.81
CA ALA A 152 15.28 4.79 6.13
C ALA A 152 15.47 4.93 7.67
N GLY A 153 16.41 4.16 8.24
CA GLY A 153 16.69 4.12 9.68
C GLY A 153 15.65 3.41 10.56
N ARG A 154 14.58 2.83 10.00
CA ARG A 154 13.60 2.02 10.73
C ARG A 154 13.52 0.60 10.16
N GLY A 155 13.62 -0.38 11.06
CA GLY A 155 13.43 -1.78 10.69
C GLY A 155 11.97 -2.08 10.35
N GLY A 156 11.77 -3.12 9.54
CA GLY A 156 10.46 -3.53 9.05
C GLY A 156 10.55 -4.60 7.97
N TYR A 157 9.41 -5.01 7.42
CA TYR A 157 9.40 -5.94 6.29
C TYR A 157 9.89 -5.27 5.01
N VAL A 158 10.41 -6.07 4.08
CA VAL A 158 10.55 -5.71 2.68
C VAL A 158 10.04 -6.86 1.83
N VAL A 159 9.16 -6.56 0.87
CA VAL A 159 8.61 -7.50 -0.11
C VAL A 159 9.31 -7.27 -1.45
N GLY A 160 9.77 -8.34 -2.09
CA GLY A 160 10.33 -8.32 -3.44
C GLY A 160 9.88 -9.51 -4.27
N GLU A 161 10.27 -9.52 -5.54
CA GLU A 161 10.09 -10.67 -6.42
C GLU A 161 10.93 -11.86 -5.89
N SER A 162 10.37 -13.07 -5.92
CA SER A 162 11.14 -14.28 -5.64
C SER A 162 11.81 -14.79 -6.93
N PRO A 163 12.99 -15.43 -6.84
CA PRO A 163 13.52 -16.27 -7.92
C PRO A 163 12.61 -17.46 -8.26
N GLN A 164 11.68 -17.83 -7.36
CA GLN A 164 10.66 -18.84 -7.65
C GLN A 164 9.48 -18.20 -8.40
N PRO A 165 9.02 -18.78 -9.53
CA PRO A 165 7.88 -18.24 -10.26
C PRO A 165 6.61 -18.32 -9.41
N GLU A 166 5.71 -17.36 -9.61
CA GLU A 166 4.43 -17.24 -8.89
C GLU A 166 4.56 -17.00 -7.37
N ALA A 167 5.74 -16.63 -6.88
CA ALA A 167 6.02 -16.35 -5.47
C ALA A 167 6.65 -14.97 -5.23
N VAL A 168 6.59 -14.51 -3.98
CA VAL A 168 7.29 -13.31 -3.49
C VAL A 168 8.21 -13.67 -2.33
N GLU A 169 9.29 -12.91 -2.21
CA GLU A 169 10.20 -12.98 -1.07
C GLU A 169 9.88 -11.85 -0.09
N VAL A 170 9.73 -12.20 1.19
CA VAL A 170 9.61 -11.27 2.30
C VAL A 170 10.80 -11.42 3.23
N ARG A 171 11.48 -10.32 3.51
CA ARG A 171 12.67 -10.23 4.37
C ARG A 171 12.48 -9.14 5.41
N VAL A 172 13.01 -9.30 6.62
CA VAL A 172 12.99 -8.22 7.62
C VAL A 172 14.32 -7.48 7.61
N ARG A 173 14.28 -6.18 7.32
CA ARG A 173 15.43 -5.29 7.45
C ARG A 173 15.49 -4.83 8.92
N GLY A 174 16.62 -5.04 9.59
CA GLY A 174 16.85 -4.47 10.92
C GLY A 174 16.96 -2.94 10.87
N ALA A 175 16.67 -2.26 11.98
CA ALA A 175 16.87 -0.82 12.07
C ALA A 175 18.36 -0.48 11.96
N SER A 176 18.77 0.16 10.86
CA SER A 176 20.11 0.73 10.78
C SER A 176 20.19 1.95 11.70
N ARG A 177 21.19 2.00 12.57
CA ARG A 177 21.61 3.28 13.13
C ARG A 177 22.03 4.15 11.94
N ALA A 178 21.34 5.27 11.72
CA ALA A 178 21.78 6.26 10.75
C ALA A 178 23.26 6.58 11.06
N SER A 179 24.12 6.42 10.06
CA SER A 179 25.53 6.77 10.18
C SER A 179 25.63 8.28 10.29
N GLY A 180 25.52 8.80 11.52
CA GLY A 180 25.72 10.20 11.81
C GLY A 180 27.10 10.60 11.30
N ALA A 181 27.14 11.64 10.46
CA ALA A 181 28.36 12.12 9.84
C ALA A 181 29.39 12.52 10.89
N ARG A 182 30.27 11.58 11.27
CA ARG A 182 31.52 11.88 11.95
C ARG A 182 32.51 12.32 10.88
N SER A 183 32.53 13.64 10.67
CA SER A 183 33.65 14.32 10.02
C SER A 183 34.96 13.85 10.65
N GLU A 184 35.96 13.58 9.81
CA GLU A 184 37.26 13.10 10.26
C GLU A 184 37.96 14.14 11.13
N ALA A 185 38.22 13.77 12.40
CA ALA A 185 39.04 14.56 13.30
C ALA A 185 40.08 13.66 13.97
N GLY A 186 41.31 13.73 13.46
CA GLY A 186 42.54 13.58 14.26
C GLY A 186 42.85 12.23 14.92
N ARG A 187 43.75 11.47 14.29
CA ARG A 187 44.91 10.74 14.89
C ARG A 187 44.95 10.57 16.43
N GLY A 188 45.10 9.33 16.89
CA GLY A 188 45.57 9.02 18.26
C GLY A 188 45.95 7.55 18.44
N ALA A 189 47.25 7.26 18.51
CA ALA A 189 47.84 5.92 18.62
C ALA A 189 47.58 5.20 19.96
N GLY A 190 47.80 3.87 19.99
CA GLY A 190 48.22 3.15 21.21
C GLY A 190 47.36 1.96 21.63
N ALA A 191 47.81 0.75 21.31
CA ALA A 191 47.44 -0.47 22.05
C ALA A 191 48.39 -0.62 23.28
N PRO A 192 48.11 -1.49 24.29
CA PRO A 192 48.25 -2.93 24.08
C PRO A 192 47.24 -3.87 24.79
N ARG A 193 47.30 -5.14 24.38
CA ARG A 193 46.75 -6.36 25.01
C ARG A 193 46.98 -6.47 26.52
N ALA A 194 46.06 -7.19 27.17
CA ALA A 194 46.35 -8.10 28.29
C ALA A 194 45.59 -9.43 28.07
N GLU A 195 46.05 -10.52 28.69
CA GLU A 195 45.67 -11.91 28.37
C GLU A 195 45.26 -12.71 29.63
N ALA A 196 44.59 -13.84 29.41
CA ALA A 196 44.45 -15.02 30.29
C ALA A 196 43.38 -15.02 31.41
N GLY A 197 42.61 -16.11 31.44
CA GLY A 197 41.64 -16.48 32.48
C GLY A 197 40.85 -17.73 32.07
N LYS A 198 41.16 -18.90 32.66
CA LYS A 198 40.78 -20.24 32.13
C LYS A 198 39.84 -21.02 33.07
N GLY A 199 38.85 -21.72 32.50
CA GLY A 199 38.05 -22.79 33.16
C GLY A 199 36.55 -22.48 33.27
N ARG A 200 35.61 -23.45 33.31
CA ARG A 200 35.66 -24.92 33.12
C ARG A 200 34.20 -25.43 32.91
N ARG A 201 33.93 -26.39 32.01
CA ARG A 201 32.65 -27.16 31.95
C ARG A 201 32.60 -28.25 33.06
N PRO A 202 31.43 -28.78 33.50
CA PRO A 202 30.58 -29.76 32.77
C PRO A 202 29.13 -29.24 32.47
N GLU A 203 28.31 -29.76 31.53
CA GLU A 203 27.80 -31.12 31.19
C GLU A 203 26.93 -31.76 32.33
N VAL A 204 25.71 -32.35 32.22
CA VAL A 204 24.71 -32.67 31.16
C VAL A 204 23.28 -32.63 31.81
N GLY A 205 22.17 -32.48 31.06
CA GLY A 205 20.81 -32.78 31.56
C GLY A 205 19.72 -32.81 30.48
N THR A 206 19.11 -33.97 30.22
CA THR A 206 18.24 -34.25 29.05
C THR A 206 16.77 -34.42 29.43
N GLY A 207 15.85 -34.09 28.49
CA GLY A 207 14.48 -34.59 28.44
C GLY A 207 13.44 -33.52 28.05
N GLU A 208 12.39 -33.76 27.28
CA GLU A 208 12.08 -34.60 26.11
C GLU A 208 10.57 -34.38 25.81
N ALA A 209 10.23 -34.25 24.52
CA ALA A 209 8.93 -34.50 23.88
C ALA A 209 7.65 -33.65 24.13
N ALA A 210 6.91 -33.56 23.02
CA ALA A 210 5.45 -33.46 22.86
C ALA A 210 4.70 -32.16 23.22
N GLN A 211 3.55 -31.82 22.59
CA GLN A 211 3.03 -32.09 21.23
C GLN A 211 1.85 -31.12 20.99
N ALA A 212 1.70 -30.59 19.77
CA ALA A 212 0.52 -29.83 19.32
C ALA A 212 -0.59 -30.81 18.82
N PRO A 213 -1.83 -30.40 18.45
CA PRO A 213 -2.34 -29.03 18.28
C PRO A 213 -3.76 -28.77 18.84
N GLY A 214 -4.22 -27.53 18.72
CA GLY A 214 -5.63 -27.16 18.87
C GLY A 214 -5.98 -25.99 17.93
N ALA A 215 -6.78 -26.25 16.90
CA ALA A 215 -7.19 -25.23 15.94
C ALA A 215 -8.32 -24.36 16.50
N GLY A 216 -8.12 -23.04 16.54
CA GLY A 216 -9.14 -22.06 16.93
C GLY A 216 -9.28 -20.98 15.86
N VAL A 217 -10.38 -21.04 15.09
CA VAL A 217 -10.74 -19.97 14.14
C VAL A 217 -11.18 -18.73 14.92
N ALA A 218 -10.29 -17.75 15.03
CA ALA A 218 -10.59 -16.44 15.60
C ALA A 218 -10.93 -15.46 14.46
N GLY A 219 -12.18 -15.00 14.41
CA GLY A 219 -12.59 -13.93 13.50
C GLY A 219 -11.88 -12.62 13.81
N ILE A 220 -11.77 -11.74 12.81
CA ILE A 220 -11.10 -10.44 12.90
C ILE A 220 -11.96 -9.48 13.74
N GLY A 221 -11.91 -9.63 15.07
CA GLY A 221 -12.57 -8.76 16.03
C GLY A 221 -11.92 -7.37 16.02
N ALA A 222 -12.74 -6.32 15.88
CA ALA A 222 -12.28 -4.95 15.96
C ALA A 222 -11.70 -4.65 17.36
N ALA A 223 -10.39 -4.42 17.44
CA ALA A 223 -9.69 -4.11 18.68
C ALA A 223 -9.36 -2.62 18.79
N GLY A 224 -9.68 -2.06 19.95
CA GLY A 224 -9.69 -0.65 20.29
C GLY A 224 -8.43 0.17 19.98
N THR A 225 -8.66 1.47 19.91
CA THR A 225 -7.68 2.54 19.76
C THR A 225 -6.60 2.48 20.84
N ALA A 226 -5.48 1.83 20.56
CA ALA A 226 -4.33 1.81 21.46
C ALA A 226 -3.53 3.12 21.36
N ALA A 227 -3.33 3.79 22.50
CA ALA A 227 -2.50 4.99 22.59
C ALA A 227 -1.04 4.69 22.20
N ALA A 228 -0.38 5.66 21.58
CA ALA A 228 1.01 5.52 21.14
C ALA A 228 1.97 5.33 22.34
N PRO A 229 2.78 4.25 22.37
CA PRO A 229 3.93 4.18 23.25
C PRO A 229 5.06 5.05 22.68
N GLY A 230 5.76 5.76 23.56
CA GLY A 230 6.84 6.67 23.19
C GLY A 230 8.07 5.99 22.58
N ALA A 231 9.00 6.80 22.10
CA ALA A 231 10.22 6.36 21.43
C ALA A 231 11.17 5.59 22.36
N GLY A 232 10.97 4.27 22.44
CA GLY A 232 11.94 3.30 22.95
C GLY A 232 12.32 2.34 21.83
N GLY A 233 13.55 2.39 21.36
CA GLY A 233 14.07 1.51 20.32
C GLY A 233 14.29 0.08 20.82
N ALA A 234 13.20 -0.63 21.13
CA ALA A 234 13.25 -2.08 21.24
C ALA A 234 13.77 -2.63 19.90
N VAL A 235 14.88 -3.36 19.94
CA VAL A 235 15.36 -4.11 18.78
C VAL A 235 14.32 -5.22 18.56
N THR A 236 13.36 -4.97 17.67
CA THR A 236 12.44 -6.00 17.20
C THR A 236 13.29 -7.11 16.59
N ASP A 237 13.25 -8.30 17.19
CA ASP A 237 13.94 -9.46 16.66
C ASP A 237 13.49 -9.67 15.20
N PRO A 238 14.41 -9.59 14.21
CA PRO A 238 14.06 -9.79 12.81
C PRO A 238 13.40 -11.16 12.57
N GLY A 239 13.71 -12.17 13.39
CA GLY A 239 13.06 -13.47 13.37
C GLY A 239 11.57 -13.40 13.72
N ARG A 240 11.25 -12.84 14.88
CA ARG A 240 9.87 -12.63 15.36
C ARG A 240 9.04 -11.79 14.40
N GLU A 241 9.59 -10.70 13.86
CA GLU A 241 8.86 -9.90 12.87
C GLU A 241 8.66 -10.65 11.54
N LEU A 242 9.60 -11.50 11.13
CA LEU A 242 9.44 -12.34 9.94
C LEU A 242 8.32 -13.37 10.14
N ALA A 243 8.25 -14.02 11.31
CA ALA A 243 7.17 -14.93 11.67
C ALA A 243 5.80 -14.23 11.76
N LEU A 244 5.75 -12.97 12.22
CA LEU A 244 4.53 -12.15 12.19
C LEU A 244 4.11 -11.78 10.76
N CYS A 245 5.07 -11.60 9.84
CA CYS A 245 4.77 -11.41 8.41
C CYS A 245 4.28 -12.71 7.75
N ALA A 246 4.85 -13.86 8.12
CA ALA A 246 4.40 -15.18 7.68
C ALA A 246 2.92 -15.41 8.05
N GLY A 247 2.58 -15.33 9.35
CA GLY A 247 1.21 -15.54 9.83
C GLY A 247 0.20 -14.53 9.26
N ALA A 248 0.62 -13.29 8.98
CA ALA A 248 -0.22 -12.30 8.29
C ALA A 248 -0.55 -12.71 6.85
N LEU A 249 0.40 -13.29 6.12
CA LEU A 249 0.19 -13.77 4.75
C LEU A 249 -0.63 -15.06 4.71
N GLU A 250 -0.41 -15.98 5.65
CA GLU A 250 -1.25 -17.16 5.84
C GLU A 250 -2.71 -16.80 6.12
N ALA A 251 -2.95 -15.86 7.05
CA ALA A 251 -4.28 -15.33 7.34
C ALA A 251 -4.92 -14.61 6.13
N ALA A 252 -4.11 -14.06 5.22
CA ALA A 252 -4.55 -13.48 3.95
C ALA A 252 -4.76 -14.52 2.82
N GLY A 253 -4.53 -15.82 3.09
CA GLY A 253 -4.78 -16.92 2.14
C GLY A 253 -3.57 -17.36 1.31
N TRP A 254 -2.35 -16.98 1.68
CA TRP A 254 -1.11 -17.36 1.00
C TRP A 254 -0.53 -18.64 1.60
N GLN A 255 0.17 -19.43 0.78
CA GLN A 255 1.05 -20.49 1.25
C GLN A 255 2.41 -19.87 1.58
N VAL A 256 2.96 -20.17 2.76
CA VAL A 256 4.19 -19.57 3.26
C VAL A 256 5.22 -20.65 3.59
N SER A 257 6.50 -20.35 3.36
CA SER A 257 7.62 -21.24 3.67
C SER A 257 8.87 -20.44 4.05
N GLU A 258 9.41 -20.69 5.25
CA GLU A 258 10.67 -20.07 5.70
C GLU A 258 11.89 -20.72 5.02
N HIS A 259 12.83 -19.88 4.59
CA HIS A 259 14.06 -20.27 3.92
C HIS A 259 15.26 -19.49 4.48
N GLY A 260 16.45 -20.09 4.41
CA GLY A 260 17.71 -19.37 4.63
C GLY A 260 18.18 -18.68 3.35
N ASP A 261 18.56 -17.40 3.44
CA ASP A 261 19.27 -16.70 2.36
C ASP A 261 20.77 -17.07 2.36
N ARG A 262 21.40 -16.96 1.19
CA ARG A 262 22.84 -17.19 0.98
C ARG A 262 23.73 -16.32 1.86
N ARG A 263 23.22 -15.20 2.40
CA ARG A 263 23.93 -14.31 3.34
C ARG A 263 23.75 -14.72 4.82
N GLY A 264 23.13 -15.87 5.10
CA GLY A 264 22.83 -16.32 6.46
C GLY A 264 21.61 -15.65 7.11
N GLY A 265 20.83 -14.89 6.34
CA GLY A 265 19.55 -14.33 6.78
C GLY A 265 18.41 -15.35 6.71
N ARG A 266 17.25 -15.00 7.25
CA ARG A 266 15.98 -15.70 7.02
C ARG A 266 15.08 -14.89 6.11
N VAL A 267 14.38 -15.58 5.20
CA VAL A 267 13.36 -15.03 4.32
C VAL A 267 12.12 -15.91 4.34
N VAL A 268 10.97 -15.32 4.04
CA VAL A 268 9.70 -15.98 3.82
C VAL A 268 9.44 -15.99 2.31
N ILE A 269 9.24 -17.17 1.74
CA ILE A 269 8.71 -17.30 0.38
C ILE A 269 7.21 -17.53 0.50
N ALA A 270 6.42 -16.62 -0.07
CA ALA A 270 4.96 -16.68 -0.06
C ALA A 270 4.41 -16.80 -1.49
N SER A 271 3.51 -17.75 -1.72
CA SER A 271 2.86 -17.96 -3.01
C SER A 271 1.34 -18.15 -2.85
N PRO A 272 0.51 -17.70 -3.80
CA PRO A 272 -0.91 -18.01 -3.77
C PRO A 272 -1.11 -19.52 -4.01
N PRO A 273 -1.96 -20.22 -3.22
CA PRO A 273 -2.20 -21.65 -3.39
C PRO A 273 -2.57 -21.99 -4.83
N ARG A 274 -2.07 -23.12 -5.35
CA ARG A 274 -2.48 -23.60 -6.68
C ARG A 274 -4.01 -23.85 -6.70
N ARG A 275 -4.61 -23.67 -7.89
CA ARG A 275 -6.06 -23.82 -8.09
C ARG A 275 -6.50 -25.26 -7.89
#